data_AF-A0A382BAZ3-F1
#
_entry.id   AF-A0A382BAZ3-F1
#
_cell.length_a   1.000
_cell.length_b   1.000
_cell.length_c   1.000
_cell.angle_alpha   90.00
_cell.angle_beta   90.00
_cell.angle_gamma   90.00
#
_symmetry.space_group_name_H-M   'P 1'
#
loop_
_entity.id
_entity.type
_entity.pdbx_description
1 polymer ?
#
loop_
_entity_poly.entity_id
_entity_poly.type
_entity_poly.pdbx_seq_one_letter_code
_entity_poly.pdbx_strand_id
1 'polypeptide(L)'
;MIDQRASVAQGASIGKNVSIGAFSIVEQEVEIGDDTWIGSHVVIRSGTKIGACNKIYQFSSIGEDPQFAAYKGEKTSLIVGNGNVIREYVTLNRGSPAGT
;
A
#
# COMPACT_ATOMS: atom_id res chain seq x y z
N MET A 1 3.38 -13.16 -8.48
CA MET A 1 4.61 -12.92 -9.28
C MET A 1 5.01 -11.46 -9.13
N ILE A 2 6.25 -11.17 -8.78
CA ILE A 2 6.75 -9.80 -8.64
C ILE A 2 7.55 -9.46 -9.91
N ASP A 3 7.13 -8.43 -10.65
CA ASP A 3 7.86 -7.98 -11.84
C ASP A 3 9.26 -7.47 -11.44
N GLN A 4 10.27 -7.76 -12.26
CA GLN A 4 11.67 -7.37 -11.99
C GLN A 4 11.89 -5.86 -11.87
N ARG A 5 10.96 -5.05 -12.41
CA ARG A 5 11.01 -3.59 -12.36
C ARG A 5 10.20 -3.01 -11.20
N ALA A 6 9.58 -3.86 -10.37
CA ALA A 6 8.98 -3.42 -9.11
C ALA A 6 10.09 -3.22 -8.06
N SER A 7 9.96 -2.17 -7.26
CA SER A 7 10.85 -1.91 -6.12
C SER A 7 10.16 -2.35 -4.84
N VAL A 8 10.58 -3.48 -4.28
CA VAL A 8 10.06 -4.00 -3.01
C VAL A 8 11.16 -3.96 -1.96
N ALA A 9 10.97 -3.20 -0.89
CA ALA A 9 11.94 -3.08 0.18
C ALA A 9 12.11 -4.41 0.95
N GLN A 10 13.33 -4.68 1.43
CA GLN A 10 13.65 -5.90 2.20
C GLN A 10 12.81 -6.05 3.48
N GLY A 11 12.28 -4.94 4.02
CA GLY A 11 11.42 -4.93 5.22
C GLY A 11 9.92 -5.07 4.94
N ALA A 12 9.51 -5.35 3.71
CA ALA A 12 8.11 -5.62 3.37
C ALA A 12 7.75 -7.10 3.60
N SER A 13 6.55 -7.35 4.13
CA SER A 13 6.00 -8.70 4.30
C SER A 13 5.01 -8.99 3.17
N ILE A 14 5.35 -9.96 2.33
CA ILE A 14 4.57 -10.32 1.14
C ILE A 14 3.99 -11.73 1.31
N GLY A 15 2.67 -11.82 1.25
CA GLY A 15 1.92 -13.08 1.33
C GLY A 15 2.14 -14.01 0.13
N LYS A 16 1.51 -15.18 0.19
CA LYS A 16 1.54 -16.18 -0.87
C LYS A 16 0.77 -15.70 -2.10
N ASN A 17 1.24 -16.06 -3.28
CA ASN A 17 0.63 -15.74 -4.57
C ASN A 17 0.39 -14.25 -4.86
N VAL A 18 0.98 -13.34 -4.07
CA VAL A 18 0.89 -11.91 -4.33
C VAL A 18 1.53 -11.58 -5.67
N SER A 19 0.88 -10.72 -6.44
CA SER A 19 1.40 -10.22 -7.71
C SER A 19 1.61 -8.71 -7.66
N ILE A 20 2.77 -8.26 -8.12
CA ILE A 20 3.15 -6.84 -8.10
C ILE A 20 3.64 -6.46 -9.49
N GLY A 21 2.93 -5.54 -10.12
CA GLY A 21 3.23 -5.04 -11.46
C GLY A 21 4.48 -4.17 -11.53
N ALA A 22 4.98 -3.98 -12.75
CA ALA A 22 6.16 -3.17 -13.04
C ALA A 22 6.04 -1.75 -12.46
N PHE A 23 7.18 -1.21 -12.01
CA PHE A 23 7.30 0.17 -11.52
C PHE A 23 6.44 0.50 -10.29
N SER A 24 5.85 -0.51 -9.64
CA SER A 24 5.25 -0.35 -8.33
C SER A 24 6.33 -0.28 -7.26
N ILE A 25 6.06 0.51 -6.21
CA ILE A 25 6.96 0.75 -5.10
C ILE A 25 6.26 0.24 -3.84
N VAL A 26 6.90 -0.68 -3.12
CA VAL A 26 6.45 -1.18 -1.83
C VAL A 26 7.55 -0.91 -0.81
N GLU A 27 7.27 -0.02 0.13
CA GLU A 27 8.24 0.36 1.17
C GLU A 27 8.34 -0.69 2.29
N GLN A 28 9.28 -0.48 3.20
CA GLN A 28 9.44 -1.27 4.42
C GLN A 28 8.21 -1.15 5.33
N GLU A 29 8.01 -2.08 6.26
CA GLU A 29 6.85 -2.08 7.17
C GLU A 29 5.48 -2.11 6.45
N VAL A 30 5.45 -2.50 5.18
CA VAL A 30 4.22 -2.83 4.45
C VAL A 30 3.94 -4.32 4.61
N GLU A 31 2.69 -4.67 4.90
CA GLU A 31 2.18 -6.04 4.92
C GLU A 31 1.15 -6.21 3.80
N ILE A 32 1.33 -7.20 2.93
CA ILE A 32 0.37 -7.54 1.86
C ILE A 32 -0.07 -9.00 2.02
N GLY A 33 -1.37 -9.21 2.22
CA GLY A 33 -1.97 -10.53 2.40
C GLY A 33 -2.05 -11.35 1.12
N ASP A 34 -2.28 -12.65 1.30
CA ASP A 34 -2.29 -13.67 0.24
C ASP A 34 -3.23 -13.32 -0.93
N ASP A 35 -2.87 -13.78 -2.13
CA ASP A 35 -3.67 -13.65 -3.36
C ASP A 35 -4.03 -12.20 -3.75
N THR A 36 -3.38 -11.20 -3.16
CA THR A 36 -3.53 -9.79 -3.54
C THR A 36 -2.80 -9.49 -4.84
N TRP A 37 -3.47 -8.76 -5.73
CA TRP A 37 -2.93 -8.26 -6.99
C TRP A 37 -2.73 -6.74 -6.92
N ILE A 38 -1.51 -6.33 -7.14
CA ILE A 38 -1.07 -4.94 -7.25
C ILE A 38 -0.69 -4.69 -8.71
N GLY A 39 -1.35 -3.72 -9.34
CA GLY A 39 -1.08 -3.28 -10.71
C GLY A 39 0.30 -2.63 -10.86
N SER A 40 0.58 -2.10 -12.05
CA SER A 40 1.80 -1.31 -12.30
C SER A 40 1.70 0.09 -11.70
N HIS A 41 2.83 0.72 -11.39
CA HIS A 41 2.87 2.10 -10.89
C HIS A 41 2.01 2.36 -9.64
N VAL A 42 1.85 1.37 -8.77
CA VAL A 42 1.21 1.56 -7.46
C VAL A 42 2.30 1.93 -6.45
N VAL A 43 2.06 2.96 -5.65
CA VAL A 43 2.94 3.31 -4.53
C VAL A 43 2.27 2.88 -3.22
N ILE A 44 2.96 2.07 -2.43
CA ILE A 44 2.50 1.60 -1.12
C ILE A 44 3.55 2.00 -0.08
N ARG A 45 3.17 2.94 0.80
CA ARG A 45 4.05 3.53 1.81
C ARG A 45 4.07 2.74 3.10
N SER A 46 5.15 2.94 3.85
CA SER A 46 5.42 2.31 5.14
C SER A 46 4.26 2.47 6.14
N GLY A 47 4.01 1.47 6.99
CA GLY A 47 2.90 1.52 7.96
C GLY A 47 1.52 1.17 7.35
N THR A 48 1.52 0.52 6.19
CA THR A 48 0.31 0.05 5.52
C THR A 48 0.15 -1.46 5.66
N LYS A 49 -1.04 -1.90 6.07
CA LYS A 49 -1.45 -3.31 6.05
C LYS A 49 -2.56 -3.51 5.04
N ILE A 50 -2.36 -4.38 4.08
CA ILE A 50 -3.34 -4.77 3.06
C ILE A 50 -3.66 -6.24 3.28
N GLY A 51 -4.95 -6.57 3.42
CA GLY A 51 -5.42 -7.93 3.58
C GLY A 51 -5.27 -8.80 2.33
N ALA A 52 -5.95 -9.95 2.33
CA ALA A 52 -5.93 -10.91 1.24
C ALA A 52 -6.93 -10.59 0.11
N CYS A 53 -6.70 -11.15 -1.07
CA CYS A 53 -7.60 -11.10 -2.23
C CYS A 53 -7.96 -9.67 -2.69
N ASN A 54 -7.09 -8.68 -2.47
CA ASN A 54 -7.32 -7.32 -2.94
C ASN A 54 -6.89 -7.16 -4.40
N LYS A 55 -7.50 -6.22 -5.11
CA LYS A 55 -7.07 -5.76 -6.44
C LYS A 55 -6.85 -4.26 -6.43
N ILE A 56 -5.60 -3.84 -6.55
CA ILE A 56 -5.21 -2.42 -6.54
C ILE A 56 -4.69 -2.04 -7.92
N TYR A 57 -5.40 -1.13 -8.59
CA TYR A 57 -5.12 -0.73 -9.97
C TYR A 57 -4.07 0.39 -10.03
N GLN A 58 -3.52 0.57 -11.23
CA GLN A 58 -2.39 1.43 -11.51
C GLN A 58 -2.58 2.89 -11.09
N PHE A 59 -1.46 3.54 -10.74
CA PHE A 59 -1.41 4.94 -10.31
C PHE A 59 -2.15 5.24 -9.00
N SER A 60 -2.51 4.20 -8.24
CA SER A 60 -3.01 4.38 -6.88
C SER A 60 -1.86 4.71 -5.92
N SER A 61 -2.13 5.61 -4.98
CA SER A 61 -1.22 5.93 -3.88
C SER A 61 -1.82 5.49 -2.56
N ILE A 62 -1.16 4.53 -1.89
CA ILE A 62 -1.70 3.81 -0.74
C ILE A 62 -0.78 4.03 0.47
N GLY A 63 -1.35 4.52 1.56
CA GLY A 63 -0.64 4.74 2.81
C GLY A 63 0.16 6.04 2.89
N GLU A 64 -0.13 7.00 2.01
CA GLU A 64 0.53 8.32 2.08
C GLU A 64 0.24 9.04 3.40
N ASP A 65 1.04 10.06 3.70
CA ASP A 65 0.80 10.92 4.85
C ASP A 65 -0.59 11.58 4.80
N PRO A 66 -1.24 11.80 5.95
CA PRO A 66 -2.48 12.55 5.98
C PRO A 66 -2.26 13.97 5.46
N GLN A 67 -3.26 14.51 4.76
CA GLN A 67 -3.29 15.92 4.34
C GLN A 67 -3.69 16.85 5.49
N PHE A 68 -3.16 16.58 6.68
CA PHE A 68 -3.45 17.33 7.91
C PHE A 68 -2.29 18.28 8.19
N ALA A 69 -2.58 19.59 8.25
CA ALA A 69 -1.55 20.62 8.35
C ALA A 69 -0.66 20.50 9.59
N ALA A 70 -1.15 19.89 10.68
CA ALA A 70 -0.38 19.69 11.90
C ALA A 70 0.32 18.32 11.98
N TYR A 71 0.25 17.50 10.93
CA TYR A 71 1.02 16.26 10.84
C TYR A 71 2.52 16.56 10.75
N LYS A 72 3.32 15.90 11.58
CA LYS A 72 4.77 16.10 11.72
C LYS A 72 5.58 14.84 11.46
N GLY A 73 5.00 13.87 10.76
CA GLY A 73 5.63 12.56 10.53
C GLY A 73 5.40 11.57 11.66
N GLU A 74 4.31 11.73 12.44
CA GLU A 74 3.99 10.78 13.50
C GLU A 74 3.72 9.38 12.93
N LYS A 75 4.07 8.36 13.71
CA LYS A 75 3.86 6.96 13.33
C LYS A 75 2.36 6.64 13.35
N THR A 76 1.72 6.67 12.19
CA THR A 76 0.33 6.27 11.97
C THR A 76 0.25 5.10 11.00
N SER A 77 -0.94 4.54 10.82
CA SER A 77 -1.13 3.36 9.97
C SER A 77 -2.37 3.46 9.10
N LEU A 78 -2.36 2.68 8.02
CA LEU A 78 -3.52 2.40 7.17
C LEU A 78 -3.76 0.89 7.18
N ILE A 79 -5.01 0.47 7.41
CA ILE A 79 -5.41 -0.94 7.38
C ILE A 79 -6.50 -1.11 6.32
N VAL A 80 -6.19 -1.84 5.26
CA VAL A 80 -7.12 -2.26 4.20
C VAL A 80 -7.48 -3.72 4.44
N GLY A 81 -8.79 -4.02 4.47
CA GLY A 81 -9.29 -5.38 4.69
C GLY A 81 -9.06 -6.34 3.52
N ASN A 82 -9.92 -7.35 3.40
CA ASN A 82 -9.83 -8.38 2.36
C ASN A 82 -10.83 -8.11 1.22
N GLY A 83 -10.52 -8.59 0.01
CA GLY A 83 -11.49 -8.65 -1.09
C GLY A 83 -11.89 -7.30 -1.69
N ASN A 84 -11.08 -6.25 -1.49
CA ASN A 84 -11.38 -4.92 -2.01
C ASN A 84 -10.94 -4.76 -3.46
N VAL A 85 -11.63 -3.88 -4.18
CA VAL A 85 -11.22 -3.40 -5.51
C VAL A 85 -10.94 -1.90 -5.41
N ILE A 86 -9.67 -1.53 -5.51
CA ILE A 86 -9.20 -0.14 -5.49
C ILE A 86 -8.79 0.25 -6.90
N ARG A 87 -9.58 1.11 -7.54
CA ARG A 87 -9.40 1.51 -8.95
C ARG A 87 -8.28 2.54 -9.12
N GLU A 88 -7.98 2.84 -10.38
CA GLU A 88 -6.92 3.75 -10.79
C GLU A 88 -7.02 5.12 -10.11
N TYR A 89 -5.87 5.74 -9.83
CA TYR A 89 -5.75 7.09 -9.25
C TYR A 89 -6.41 7.27 -7.87
N VAL A 90 -6.73 6.18 -7.16
CA VAL A 90 -7.20 6.27 -5.78
C VAL A 90 -6.05 6.64 -4.85
N THR A 91 -6.32 7.58 -3.95
CA THR A 91 -5.43 7.94 -2.85
C THR A 91 -6.04 7.52 -1.52
N LEU A 92 -5.34 6.66 -0.77
CA LEU A 92 -5.66 6.31 0.61
C LEU A 92 -4.53 6.80 1.52
N ASN A 93 -4.83 7.70 2.45
CA ASN A 93 -3.82 8.21 3.39
C ASN A 93 -3.93 7.50 4.74
N ARG A 94 -2.83 7.44 5.49
CA ARG A 94 -2.82 7.04 6.89
C ARG A 94 -3.57 8.07 7.74
N GLY A 95 -3.93 7.67 8.96
CA GLY A 95 -4.55 8.59 9.92
C GLY A 95 -3.58 9.67 10.45
N SER A 96 -4.11 10.56 11.28
CA SER A 96 -3.34 11.47 12.14
C SER A 96 -3.57 11.12 13.63
N PRO A 97 -2.63 11.43 14.54
CA PRO A 97 -2.84 11.21 15.98
C PRO A 97 -3.97 12.06 16.58
N ALA A 98 -4.22 13.22 15.96
CA ALA A 98 -5.29 14.13 16.33
C ALA A 98 -6.31 14.17 15.18
N GLY A 99 -7.46 13.55 15.39
CA GLY A 99 -8.68 13.88 14.69
C GLY A 99 -9.53 14.72 15.64
N THR A 100 -9.68 16.01 15.37
CA THR A 100 -10.78 16.81 15.95
C THR A 100 -12.07 16.48 15.24
#